data_AF-A0A3A8EDR1-F1
#
_entry.id   AF-A0A3A8EDR1-F1
#
_cell.length_a   1.000
_cell.length_b   1.000
_cell.length_c   1.000
_cell.angle_alpha   90.00
_cell.angle_beta   90.00
_cell.angle_gamma   90.00
#
_symmetry.space_group_name_H-M   'P 1'
#
loop_
_entity.id
_entity.type
_entity.pdbx_description
1 polymer ?
#
loop_
_entity_poly.entity_id
_entity_poly.type
_entity_poly.pdbx_seq_one_letter_code
_entity_poly.pdbx_strand_id
1 'polypeptide(L)'
;MRVISYLDIQWSPEQIASHVSVSLHSIYRFIQQDKSKGGTLFHNLRFRNQRKRKYGSPETRGQLSNRKSIHDRPVEIEHRSRFGDLEIDTIVGKKHQQSLVSIVDRKTGYLWLKKCSSRKAEEICQTTISLLEPIKDQLKTITADNGKEFSLHEYV
;
A
#
# COMPACT_ATOMS: atom_id res chain seq x y z
N MET A 1 13.34 27.11 17.68
CA MET A 1 12.33 26.41 18.52
C MET A 1 12.28 24.94 18.08
N ARG A 2 12.51 23.98 18.99
CA ARG A 2 12.75 22.55 18.68
C ARG A 2 11.69 21.89 17.76
N VAL A 3 10.43 22.31 17.81
CA VAL A 3 9.36 21.78 16.95
C VAL A 3 9.59 22.08 15.46
N ILE A 4 10.01 23.30 15.12
CA ILE A 4 10.22 23.70 13.70
C ILE A 4 11.34 22.86 13.08
N SER A 5 12.47 22.69 13.78
CA SER A 5 13.59 21.89 13.29
C SER A 5 13.21 20.42 13.03
N TYR A 6 12.34 19.83 13.85
CA TYR A 6 11.85 18.48 13.60
C TYR A 6 10.87 18.41 12.42
N LEU A 7 10.02 19.43 12.26
CA LEU A 7 9.16 19.55 11.08
C LEU A 7 10.00 19.66 9.80
N ASP A 8 11.08 20.44 9.79
CA ASP A 8 11.94 20.60 8.62
C ASP A 8 12.60 19.30 8.16
N ILE A 9 12.90 18.39 9.08
CA ILE A 9 13.38 17.02 8.78
C ILE A 9 12.23 16.00 8.60
N GLN A 10 11.00 16.47 8.41
CA GLN A 10 9.79 15.66 8.14
C GLN A 10 9.38 14.64 9.21
N TRP A 11 9.61 14.98 10.49
CA TRP A 11 8.98 14.24 11.58
C TRP A 11 7.49 14.55 11.65
N SER A 12 6.69 13.53 11.96
CA SER A 12 5.26 13.73 12.18
C SER A 12 5.00 14.44 13.52
N PRO A 13 3.90 15.20 13.67
CA PRO A 13 3.53 15.81 14.95
C PRO A 13 3.52 14.83 16.13
N GLU A 14 3.14 13.57 15.91
CA GLU A 14 3.15 12.49 16.90
C GLU A 14 4.57 12.12 17.32
N GLN A 15 5.49 11.97 16.35
CA GLN A 15 6.90 11.71 16.63
C GLN A 15 7.52 12.87 17.43
N ILE A 16 7.19 14.11 17.07
CA ILE A 16 7.65 15.30 17.78
C ILE A 16 7.09 15.32 19.21
N ALA A 17 5.80 15.05 19.40
CA ALA A 17 5.16 15.02 20.72
C ALA A 17 5.74 13.92 21.64
N SER A 18 6.18 12.80 21.07
CA SER A 18 6.85 11.74 21.85
C SER A 18 8.30 12.08 22.23
N HIS A 19 8.94 12.99 21.50
CA HIS A 19 10.36 13.30 21.65
C HIS A 19 10.60 14.62 22.38
N VAL A 20 9.68 15.55 22.27
CA VAL A 20 9.67 16.83 22.97
C VAL A 20 8.47 16.81 23.90
N SER A 21 8.63 17.23 25.16
CA SER A 21 7.55 17.28 26.17
C SER A 21 6.48 18.34 25.88
N VAL A 22 5.87 18.28 24.70
CA VAL A 22 4.82 19.18 24.21
C VAL A 22 3.67 18.31 23.71
N SER A 23 2.43 18.67 24.08
CA SER A 23 1.26 17.92 23.64
C SER A 23 1.05 18.01 22.13
N LEU A 24 0.62 16.90 21.53
CA LEU A 24 0.26 16.80 20.11
C LEU A 24 -0.68 17.94 19.67
N HIS A 25 -1.67 18.23 20.50
CA HIS A 25 -2.66 19.27 20.24
C HIS A 25 -2.04 20.68 20.20
N SER A 26 -0.99 20.95 20.99
CA SER A 26 -0.27 22.22 20.94
C SER A 26 0.55 22.37 19.66
N ILE A 27 1.16 21.27 19.18
CA ILE A 27 1.89 21.25 17.90
C ILE A 27 0.93 21.56 16.74
N TYR A 28 -0.23 20.91 16.70
CA TYR A 28 -1.24 21.21 15.67
C TYR A 28 -1.78 22.63 15.76
N ARG A 29 -2.07 23.15 16.96
CA ARG A 29 -2.47 24.56 17.14
C ARG A 29 -1.40 25.53 16.62
N PHE A 30 -0.13 25.26 16.93
CA PHE A 30 0.99 26.06 16.46
C PHE A 30 1.08 26.09 14.93
N ILE A 31 1.00 24.92 14.29
CA ILE A 31 1.00 24.82 12.81
C ILE A 31 -0.22 25.51 12.20
N GLN A 32 -1.40 25.39 12.81
CA GLN A 32 -2.62 26.05 12.34
C GLN A 32 -2.54 27.58 12.49
N GLN A 33 -1.95 28.07 13.57
CA GLN A 33 -1.74 29.49 13.80
C GLN A 33 -0.73 30.09 12.82
N ASP A 34 0.38 29.39 12.58
CA ASP A 34 1.35 29.75 11.53
C ASP A 34 0.67 29.85 10.16
N LYS A 35 -0.09 28.82 9.78
CA LYS A 35 -0.87 28.80 8.54
C LYS A 35 -1.85 29.97 8.44
N SER A 36 -2.56 30.30 9.53
CA SER A 36 -3.51 31.43 9.54
C SER A 36 -2.85 32.79 9.33
N LYS A 37 -1.55 32.89 9.64
CA LYS A 37 -0.71 34.07 9.44
C LYS A 37 0.04 34.07 8.10
N GLY A 38 -0.29 33.13 7.19
CA GLY A 38 0.38 32.98 5.91
C GLY A 38 1.69 32.19 5.95
N GLY A 39 1.99 31.54 7.08
CA GLY A 39 3.16 30.70 7.23
C GLY A 39 3.05 29.35 6.51
N THR A 40 4.17 28.64 6.45
CA THR A 40 4.41 27.49 5.57
C THR A 40 4.62 26.19 6.34
N LEU A 41 4.54 26.15 7.67
CA LEU A 41 4.86 24.96 8.47
C LEU A 41 3.99 23.75 8.13
N PHE A 42 2.75 23.97 7.69
CA PHE A 42 1.84 22.91 7.28
C PHE A 42 2.34 22.13 6.05
N HIS A 43 3.26 22.69 5.27
CA HIS A 43 3.91 21.99 4.16
C HIS A 43 4.80 20.84 4.64
N ASN A 44 5.30 20.89 5.87
CA ASN A 44 6.15 19.83 6.41
C ASN A 44 5.36 18.62 6.94
N LEU A 45 4.02 18.71 6.98
CA LEU A 45 3.16 17.59 7.35
C LEU A 45 3.12 16.51 6.26
N ARG A 46 3.27 15.25 6.65
CA ARG A 46 3.18 14.08 5.75
C ARG A 46 1.82 13.98 5.05
N PHE A 47 0.75 14.39 5.75
CA PHE A 47 -0.61 14.39 5.23
C PHE A 47 -1.05 15.82 4.84
N ARG A 48 -0.52 16.31 3.70
CA ARG A 48 -0.99 17.57 3.12
C ARG A 48 -2.39 17.36 2.52
N ASN A 49 -3.41 17.90 3.18
CA ASN A 49 -4.79 17.94 2.69
C ASN A 49 -5.35 16.56 2.33
N GLN A 50 -6.07 15.92 3.27
CA GLN A 50 -6.92 14.80 2.87
C GLN A 50 -7.89 15.30 1.78
N ARG A 51 -7.72 14.78 0.57
CA ARG A 51 -8.69 14.96 -0.51
C ARG A 51 -9.99 14.39 0.02
N LYS A 52 -10.95 15.26 0.36
CA LYS A 52 -12.31 14.81 0.65
C LYS A 52 -12.78 14.05 -0.59
N ARG A 53 -13.20 12.79 -0.42
CA ARG A 53 -13.79 12.01 -1.51
C ARG A 53 -14.93 12.86 -2.10
N LYS A 54 -14.88 13.14 -3.40
CA LYS A 54 -16.03 13.69 -4.11
C LYS A 54 -17.07 12.58 -4.16
N TYR A 55 -18.07 12.62 -3.30
CA TYR A 55 -19.22 11.74 -3.38
C TYR A 55 -19.99 12.08 -4.67
N GLY A 56 -20.46 11.07 -5.39
CA GLY A 56 -21.36 11.23 -6.54
C GLY A 56 -20.76 11.10 -7.94
N SER A 57 -19.44 10.90 -8.10
CA SER A 57 -18.90 10.51 -9.40
C SER A 57 -19.00 8.99 -9.59
N PRO A 58 -19.70 8.49 -10.63
CA PRO A 58 -19.71 7.07 -10.96
C PRO A 58 -18.28 6.57 -11.21
N GLU A 59 -17.93 5.41 -10.69
CA GLU A 59 -16.63 4.78 -10.94
C GLU A 59 -16.61 4.25 -12.38
N THR A 60 -15.93 4.97 -13.28
CA THR A 60 -15.85 4.65 -14.71
C THR A 60 -14.71 3.70 -15.06
N ARG A 61 -13.95 3.27 -14.05
CA ARG A 61 -12.71 2.52 -14.23
C ARG A 61 -12.91 1.02 -14.54
N GLY A 62 -14.14 0.52 -14.60
CA GLY A 62 -14.44 -0.90 -14.75
C GLY A 62 -14.27 -1.68 -13.44
N GLN A 63 -14.97 -2.80 -13.32
CA GLN A 63 -14.91 -3.69 -12.17
C GLN A 63 -14.11 -4.95 -12.52
N LEU A 64 -13.40 -5.52 -11.55
CA LEU A 64 -12.76 -6.82 -11.68
C LEU A 64 -13.85 -7.87 -11.92
N SER A 65 -13.85 -8.52 -13.08
CA SER A 65 -14.73 -9.66 -13.34
C SER A 65 -14.36 -10.84 -12.44
N ASN A 66 -15.34 -11.67 -12.08
CA ASN A 66 -15.14 -12.94 -11.37
C ASN A 66 -14.37 -12.87 -10.04
N ARG A 67 -14.31 -11.69 -9.41
CA ARG A 67 -13.68 -11.54 -8.09
C ARG A 67 -14.37 -12.45 -7.07
N LYS A 68 -13.58 -13.16 -6.27
CA LYS A 68 -14.05 -13.89 -5.09
C LYS A 68 -13.91 -13.00 -3.86
N SER A 69 -14.90 -13.01 -2.98
CA SER A 69 -14.83 -12.21 -1.76
C SER A 69 -13.74 -12.74 -0.85
N ILE A 70 -13.06 -11.85 -0.12
CA ILE A 70 -12.16 -12.27 0.96
C ILE A 70 -12.90 -13.05 2.06
N HIS A 71 -14.21 -12.87 2.15
CA HIS A 71 -15.07 -13.61 3.08
C HIS A 71 -15.35 -15.05 2.62
N ASP A 72 -15.16 -15.35 1.33
CA ASP A 72 -15.39 -16.70 0.77
C ASP A 72 -14.15 -17.59 0.90
N ARG A 73 -13.05 -17.07 1.43
CA ARG A 73 -11.79 -17.81 1.54
C ARG A 73 -11.92 -18.92 2.60
N PRO A 74 -11.33 -20.10 2.35
CA PRO A 74 -11.24 -21.15 3.35
C PRO A 74 -10.62 -20.67 4.67
N VAL A 75 -11.25 -21.01 5.81
CA VAL A 75 -10.82 -20.61 7.16
C VAL A 75 -9.38 -21.07 7.46
N GLU A 76 -8.98 -22.20 6.88
CA GLU A 76 -7.63 -22.76 7.00
C GLU A 76 -6.49 -21.79 6.62
N ILE A 77 -6.75 -20.84 5.72
CA ILE A 77 -5.77 -19.82 5.30
C ILE A 77 -5.41 -18.88 6.46
N GLU A 78 -6.36 -18.62 7.37
CA GLU A 78 -6.14 -17.75 8.53
C GLU A 78 -5.20 -18.36 9.56
N HIS A 79 -5.11 -19.67 9.60
CA HIS A 79 -4.21 -20.36 10.52
C HIS A 79 -2.74 -20.28 10.09
N ARG A 80 -2.46 -19.87 8.84
CA ARG A 80 -1.09 -19.73 8.30
C ARG A 80 -0.23 -20.99 8.56
N SER A 81 -0.85 -22.16 8.47
CA SER A 81 -0.26 -23.43 8.95
C SER A 81 0.41 -24.25 7.86
N ARG A 82 0.17 -23.96 6.57
CA ARG A 82 0.78 -24.63 5.41
C ARG A 82 1.48 -23.66 4.46
N PHE A 83 2.38 -24.21 3.66
CA PHE A 83 3.03 -23.49 2.57
C PHE A 83 2.10 -23.43 1.35
N GLY A 84 2.23 -22.38 0.54
CA GLY A 84 1.54 -22.23 -0.74
C GLY A 84 0.29 -21.36 -0.69
N ASP A 85 -0.05 -20.78 0.47
CA ASP A 85 -1.05 -19.73 0.58
C ASP A 85 -0.34 -18.37 0.51
N LEU A 86 -0.41 -17.73 -0.66
CA LEU A 86 0.37 -16.55 -1.02
C LEU A 86 -0.45 -15.27 -0.94
N GLU A 87 0.22 -14.17 -0.60
CA GLU A 87 -0.29 -12.80 -0.74
C GLU A 87 0.55 -12.08 -1.79
N ILE A 88 -0.11 -11.45 -2.77
CA ILE A 88 0.55 -10.68 -3.83
C ILE A 88 0.15 -9.21 -3.74
N ASP A 89 1.14 -8.33 -3.88
CA ASP A 89 0.97 -6.87 -3.90
C ASP A 89 1.87 -6.24 -4.98
N THR A 90 1.57 -5.00 -5.36
CA THR A 90 2.45 -4.19 -6.21
C THR A 90 2.92 -2.91 -5.52
N ILE A 91 4.24 -2.76 -5.44
CA ILE A 91 4.86 -1.54 -4.94
C ILE A 91 5.13 -0.62 -6.13
N VAL A 92 4.59 0.59 -6.08
CA VAL A 92 4.73 1.57 -7.16
C VAL A 92 5.88 2.53 -6.89
N GLY A 93 6.82 2.59 -7.83
CA GLY A 93 7.95 3.49 -7.79
C GLY A 93 7.59 4.95 -8.07
N LYS A 94 8.58 5.83 -7.89
CA LYS A 94 8.44 7.28 -8.11
C LYS A 94 7.93 7.57 -9.53
N LYS A 95 7.01 8.54 -9.65
CA LYS A 95 6.37 8.95 -10.92
C LYS A 95 5.59 7.83 -11.65
N HIS A 96 5.22 6.74 -10.98
CA HIS A 96 4.50 5.61 -11.59
C HIS A 96 5.23 4.95 -12.78
N GLN A 97 6.55 5.12 -12.88
CA GLN A 97 7.34 4.63 -14.02
C GLN A 97 7.81 3.18 -13.87
N GLN A 98 7.81 2.65 -12.65
CA GLN A 98 8.30 1.32 -12.32
C GLN A 98 7.41 0.71 -11.25
N SER A 99 7.28 -0.61 -11.27
CA SER A 99 6.59 -1.39 -10.24
C SER A 99 7.47 -2.53 -9.76
N LEU A 100 7.22 -2.99 -8.55
CA LEU A 100 7.74 -4.25 -8.03
C LEU A 100 6.54 -5.13 -7.72
N VAL A 101 6.57 -6.37 -8.16
CA VAL A 101 5.67 -7.42 -7.70
C VAL A 101 6.31 -8.05 -6.48
N SER A 102 5.59 -8.06 -5.35
CA SER A 102 5.95 -8.78 -4.14
C SER A 102 4.94 -9.88 -3.90
N ILE A 103 5.42 -11.12 -3.79
CA ILE A 103 4.61 -12.29 -3.47
C ILE A 103 5.19 -12.89 -2.18
N VAL A 104 4.35 -13.08 -1.17
CA VAL A 104 4.76 -13.54 0.15
C VAL A 104 3.97 -14.79 0.52
N ASP A 105 4.67 -15.86 0.90
CA ASP A 105 4.02 -17.01 1.54
C ASP A 105 3.59 -16.65 2.96
N ARG A 106 2.30 -16.82 3.28
CA ARG A 106 1.71 -16.35 4.55
C ARG A 106 2.20 -17.12 5.77
N LYS A 107 2.67 -18.36 5.61
CA LYS A 107 3.22 -19.19 6.70
C LYS A 107 4.66 -18.82 7.01
N THR A 108 5.50 -18.85 6.00
CA THR A 108 6.96 -18.76 6.14
C THR A 108 7.47 -17.32 6.09
N GLY A 109 6.68 -16.40 5.52
CA GLY A 109 7.12 -15.04 5.21
C GLY A 109 8.12 -14.97 4.05
N TYR A 110 8.31 -16.07 3.31
CA TYR A 110 9.22 -16.10 2.17
C TYR A 110 8.73 -15.14 1.08
N LEU A 111 9.61 -14.26 0.62
CA LEU A 111 9.30 -13.19 -0.34
C LEU A 111 9.93 -13.48 -1.70
N TRP A 112 9.10 -13.58 -2.74
CA TRP A 112 9.52 -13.40 -4.13
C TRP A 112 9.31 -11.94 -4.50
N LEU A 113 10.37 -11.30 -5.00
CA LEU A 113 10.33 -9.90 -5.40
C LEU A 113 10.89 -9.75 -6.82
N LYS A 114 10.14 -9.13 -7.73
CA LYS A 114 10.60 -8.87 -9.09
C LYS A 114 10.19 -7.48 -9.55
N LYS A 115 11.13 -6.80 -10.21
CA LYS A 115 10.90 -5.50 -10.82
C LYS A 115 10.20 -5.67 -12.16
N CYS A 116 9.14 -4.89 -12.35
CA CYS A 116 8.39 -4.78 -13.59
C CYS A 116 8.63 -3.38 -14.19
N SER A 117 8.67 -3.35 -15.51
CA SER A 117 8.75 -2.12 -16.31
C SER A 117 7.44 -1.34 -16.31
N SER A 118 6.31 -2.02 -16.12
CA SER A 118 4.98 -1.41 -15.99
C SER A 118 4.07 -2.12 -14.99
N ARG A 119 2.99 -1.44 -14.58
CA ARG A 119 1.90 -1.97 -13.74
C ARG A 119 0.73 -2.51 -14.59
N LYS A 120 0.97 -2.86 -15.85
CA LYS A 120 -0.07 -3.45 -16.70
C LYS A 120 -0.38 -4.87 -16.25
N ALA A 121 -1.65 -5.26 -16.29
CA ALA A 121 -2.08 -6.56 -15.79
C ALA A 121 -1.40 -7.74 -16.50
N GLU A 122 -1.12 -7.59 -17.80
CA GLU A 122 -0.43 -8.59 -18.61
C GLU A 122 0.99 -8.84 -18.09
N GLU A 123 1.74 -7.77 -17.81
CA GLU A 123 3.11 -7.87 -17.33
C GLU A 123 3.18 -8.44 -15.91
N ILE A 124 2.25 -8.02 -15.05
CA ILE A 124 2.14 -8.52 -13.67
C ILE A 124 1.77 -10.01 -13.68
N CYS A 125 0.82 -10.42 -14.52
CA CYS A 125 0.44 -11.83 -14.71
C CYS A 125 1.63 -12.68 -15.17
N GLN A 126 2.30 -12.31 -16.26
CA GLN A 126 3.48 -13.04 -16.76
C GLN A 126 4.63 -13.10 -15.75
N THR A 127 4.87 -12.00 -15.03
CA THR A 127 5.88 -11.94 -13.97
C THR A 127 5.54 -12.90 -12.85
N THR A 128 4.27 -12.97 -12.44
CA THR A 128 3.78 -13.84 -11.37
C THR A 128 3.93 -15.30 -11.76
N ILE A 129 3.47 -15.70 -12.95
CA ILE A 129 3.65 -17.07 -13.47
C ILE A 129 5.14 -17.44 -13.48
N SER A 130 6.00 -16.57 -14.03
CA SER A 130 7.44 -16.80 -14.08
C SER A 130 8.09 -16.97 -12.70
N LEU A 131 7.63 -16.24 -11.68
CA LEU A 131 8.15 -16.35 -10.31
C LEU A 131 7.70 -17.64 -9.61
N LEU A 132 6.47 -18.07 -9.89
CA LEU A 132 5.83 -19.19 -9.18
C LEU A 132 5.96 -20.53 -9.90
N GLU A 133 6.34 -20.56 -11.18
CA GLU A 133 6.56 -21.81 -11.94
C GLU A 133 7.41 -22.84 -11.18
N PRO A 134 8.53 -22.48 -10.51
CA PRO A 134 9.35 -23.45 -9.79
C PRO A 134 8.65 -24.13 -8.60
N ILE A 135 7.56 -23.55 -8.09
CA ILE A 135 6.81 -24.05 -6.94
C ILE A 135 5.35 -24.37 -7.26
N LYS A 136 4.98 -24.45 -8.55
CA LYS A 136 3.57 -24.55 -8.96
C LYS A 136 2.81 -25.68 -8.27
N ASP A 137 3.46 -26.83 -8.08
CA ASP A 137 2.85 -28.03 -7.50
C ASP A 137 2.57 -27.87 -5.99
N GLN A 138 3.17 -26.87 -5.37
CA GLN A 138 3.03 -26.55 -3.95
C GLN A 138 2.03 -25.42 -3.69
N LEU A 139 1.62 -24.69 -4.74
CA LEU A 139 0.67 -23.58 -4.62
C LEU A 139 -0.71 -24.08 -4.16
N LYS A 140 -1.37 -23.28 -3.33
CA LYS A 140 -2.71 -23.53 -2.80
C LYS A 140 -3.64 -22.37 -3.11
N THR A 141 -3.26 -21.16 -2.71
CA THR A 141 -4.04 -19.95 -2.95
C THR A 141 -3.14 -18.76 -3.22
N ILE A 142 -3.64 -17.79 -3.97
CA ILE A 142 -3.02 -16.48 -4.14
C ILE A 142 -4.09 -15.44 -3.86
N THR A 143 -3.83 -14.55 -2.90
CA THR A 143 -4.72 -13.44 -2.55
C THR A 143 -4.09 -12.13 -2.99
N ALA A 144 -4.82 -11.34 -3.77
CA ALA A 144 -4.46 -10.00 -4.18
C ALA A 144 -5.49 -8.99 -3.66
N ASP A 145 -5.15 -7.70 -3.67
CA ASP A 145 -6.16 -6.67 -3.54
C ASP A 145 -7.02 -6.58 -4.83
N ASN A 146 -8.06 -5.75 -4.82
CA ASN A 146 -8.88 -5.51 -6.01
C ASN A 146 -8.22 -4.51 -6.99
N GLY A 147 -6.89 -4.44 -7.00
CA GLY A 147 -6.09 -3.63 -7.90
C GLY A 147 -6.30 -4.03 -9.35
N LYS A 148 -6.25 -3.05 -10.25
CA LYS A 148 -6.45 -3.28 -11.70
C LYS A 148 -5.33 -4.10 -12.32
N GLU A 149 -4.14 -4.02 -11.76
CA GLU A 149 -3.01 -4.85 -12.11
C GLU A 149 -3.29 -6.36 -11.98
N PHE A 150 -4.31 -6.73 -11.20
CA PHE A 150 -4.72 -8.11 -10.98
C PHE A 150 -5.99 -8.47 -11.76
N SER A 151 -6.37 -7.68 -12.78
CA SER A 151 -7.54 -7.98 -13.62
C SER A 151 -7.44 -9.30 -14.38
N LEU A 152 -6.23 -9.84 -14.55
CA LEU A 152 -5.95 -11.13 -15.18
C LEU A 152 -5.67 -12.26 -14.17
N HIS A 153 -6.15 -12.13 -12.93
CA HIS A 153 -5.94 -13.12 -11.86
C HIS A 153 -6.43 -14.53 -12.19
N GLU A 154 -7.37 -14.70 -13.12
CA GLU A 154 -7.86 -16.03 -13.55
C GLU A 154 -6.84 -16.80 -14.41
N TYR A 155 -5.81 -16.12 -14.93
CA TYR A 155 -4.76 -16.72 -15.78
C TYR A 155 -3.49 -17.09 -15.02
N VAL A 156 -3.38 -16.65 -13.77
CA VAL A 156 -2.25 -16.90 -12.87
C VAL A 156 -2.44 -18.21 -12.14
#